data_AF-A0A348P141-F1
#
_entry.id   AF-A0A348P141-F1
#
_cell.length_a   1.000
_cell.length_b   1.000
_cell.length_c   1.000
_cell.angle_alpha   90.00
_cell.angle_beta   90.00
_cell.angle_gamma   90.00
#
_symmetry.space_group_name_H-M   'P 1'
#
loop_
_entity.id
_entity.type
_entity.pdbx_description
1 polymer ?
#
loop_
_entity_poly.entity_id
_entity_poly.type
_entity_poly.pdbx_seq_one_letter_code
_entity_poly.pdbx_strand_id
1 'polypeptide(L)'
;MKIPSLIHISEAYFKNKLRFKFQIYIVFTLMFFLLFFIITFSSTFHSTIKKIFSTENNTFITIAPKEMDIAMFKINTPSLLGKGSLSEKDLEYLKSVDGVTTVSPTYNLDAPAHLSGKLFDMGYGTDLSLFGEERPFEGLWYSKKNTTEIRAIVSSKLLDIYNSSFAPANDLPKLTEKVLIGRKFDLVIGMNSFSSNEKTHSMKVTIIGVDKEVPFLGLTLPEATLKNIAEIIGTPTTMSNIKVYFRSSSDMLRISEIIERKGYRIVENENDIFRTINKYLSRLDYLLFLPVAFILLVIVMFVQNQIRYMLLYLKKEIGIQMAMGAYYRDIIVIWLYQYAKHIIYGLITGAGLSFMLIKLMLVSKPDSIINKMIETNYNIDIFLILSLILTVTGMIYIYFKIRHYLKSSSIIGLMSND
;
A
#
# COMPACT_ATOMS: atom_id res chain seq x y z
N MET A 1 14.26 -28.46 49.24
CA MET A 1 15.33 -27.48 49.60
C MET A 1 14.81 -26.04 49.50
N LYS A 2 15.51 -25.02 50.04
CA LYS A 2 15.16 -23.60 49.79
C LYS A 2 15.53 -23.22 48.35
N ILE A 3 14.78 -22.30 47.71
CA ILE A 3 15.03 -21.88 46.31
C ILE A 3 16.46 -21.37 46.07
N PRO A 4 17.07 -20.53 46.95
CA PRO A 4 18.43 -20.03 46.73
C PRO A 4 19.50 -21.13 46.66
N SER A 5 19.35 -22.22 47.44
CA SER A 5 20.29 -23.33 47.38
C SER A 5 20.15 -24.10 46.06
N LEU A 6 18.92 -24.25 45.55
CA LEU A 6 18.68 -24.87 44.24
C LEU A 6 19.29 -24.06 43.09
N ILE A 7 19.22 -22.72 43.18
CA ILE A 7 19.87 -21.82 42.22
C ILE A 7 21.39 -22.02 42.23
N HIS A 8 22.01 -21.99 43.41
CA HIS A 8 23.45 -22.18 43.54
C HIS A 8 23.89 -23.57 43.01
N ILE A 9 23.13 -24.62 43.33
CA ILE A 9 23.36 -25.98 42.81
C ILE A 9 23.24 -25.99 41.28
N SER A 10 22.23 -25.33 40.71
CA SER A 10 22.09 -25.21 39.25
C SER A 10 23.31 -24.56 38.61
N GLU A 11 23.79 -23.45 39.16
CA GLU A 11 24.93 -22.73 38.60
C GLU A 11 26.22 -23.54 38.66
N ALA A 12 26.48 -24.20 39.79
CA ALA A 12 27.62 -25.10 39.95
C ALA A 12 27.52 -26.30 38.99
N TYR A 13 26.36 -26.93 38.89
CA TYR A 13 26.11 -28.09 38.06
C TYR A 13 26.33 -27.80 36.56
N PHE A 14 25.80 -26.68 36.07
CA PHE A 14 25.97 -26.30 34.68
C PHE A 14 27.30 -25.59 34.38
N LYS A 15 28.13 -25.25 35.38
CA LYS A 15 29.39 -24.51 35.19
C LYS A 15 30.28 -25.14 34.10
N ASN A 16 30.43 -26.45 34.12
CA ASN A 16 31.30 -27.19 33.19
C ASN A 16 30.59 -27.63 31.89
N LYS A 17 29.26 -27.47 31.79
CA LYS A 17 28.48 -27.88 30.62
C LYS A 17 28.36 -26.70 29.62
N LEU A 18 29.50 -26.14 29.20
CA LEU A 18 29.56 -24.93 28.37
C LEU A 18 28.84 -25.10 27.02
N ARG A 19 29.06 -26.22 26.32
CA ARG A 19 28.43 -26.52 25.02
C ARG A 19 26.91 -26.45 25.10
N PHE A 20 26.35 -26.98 26.18
CA PHE A 20 24.91 -26.99 26.41
C PHE A 20 24.35 -25.58 26.64
N LYS A 21 24.98 -24.80 27.53
CA LYS A 21 24.60 -23.39 27.77
C LYS A 21 24.62 -22.59 26.47
N PHE A 22 25.69 -22.74 25.71
CA PHE A 22 25.90 -22.02 24.46
C PHE A 22 24.84 -22.36 23.41
N GLN A 23 24.53 -23.65 23.22
CA GLN A 23 23.48 -24.06 22.29
C GLN A 23 22.11 -23.49 22.68
N ILE A 24 21.70 -23.60 23.95
CA ILE A 24 20.43 -23.02 24.41
C ILE A 24 20.41 -21.50 24.19
N TYR A 25 21.49 -20.83 24.58
CA TYR A 25 21.59 -19.39 24.45
C TYR A 25 21.44 -18.95 22.99
N ILE A 26 22.15 -19.59 22.06
CA ILE A 26 22.05 -19.26 20.62
C ILE A 26 20.63 -19.45 20.12
N VAL A 27 19.98 -20.57 20.47
CA VAL A 27 18.65 -20.88 19.96
C VAL A 27 17.63 -19.84 20.40
N PHE A 28 17.62 -19.47 21.69
CA PHE A 28 16.71 -18.41 22.16
C PHE A 28 17.10 -17.04 21.61
N THR A 29 18.39 -16.73 21.50
CA THR A 29 18.86 -15.49 20.86
C THR A 29 18.33 -15.38 19.44
N LEU A 30 18.47 -16.43 18.64
CA LEU A 30 17.99 -16.47 17.25
C LEU A 30 16.46 -16.36 17.18
N MET A 31 15.75 -17.05 18.06
CA MET A 31 14.29 -17.01 18.14
C MET A 31 13.78 -15.59 18.37
N PHE A 32 14.29 -14.88 19.38
CA PHE A 32 13.85 -13.52 19.69
C PHE A 32 14.40 -12.49 18.70
N PHE A 33 15.59 -12.71 18.15
CA PHE A 33 16.13 -11.91 17.04
C PHE A 33 15.17 -11.90 15.85
N LEU A 34 14.76 -13.09 15.40
CA LEU A 34 13.83 -13.23 14.28
C LEU A 34 12.48 -12.59 14.62
N LEU A 35 11.91 -12.93 15.79
CA LEU A 35 10.62 -12.39 16.22
C LEU A 35 10.61 -10.85 16.19
N PHE A 36 11.62 -10.19 16.79
CA PHE A 36 11.74 -8.74 16.81
C PHE A 36 11.94 -8.16 15.40
N PHE A 37 12.81 -8.80 14.61
CA PHE A 37 13.13 -8.37 13.25
C PHE A 37 11.86 -8.34 12.40
N ILE A 38 11.05 -9.39 12.48
CA ILE A 38 9.87 -9.58 11.65
C ILE A 38 8.75 -8.62 12.02
N ILE A 39 8.47 -8.45 13.31
CA ILE A 39 7.45 -7.50 13.79
C ILE A 39 7.81 -6.09 13.32
N THR A 40 9.08 -5.70 13.51
CA THR A 40 9.55 -4.37 13.10
C THR A 40 9.54 -4.22 11.58
N PHE A 41 10.05 -5.20 10.84
CA PHE A 41 10.11 -5.18 9.38
C PHE A 41 8.71 -5.14 8.76
N SER A 42 7.79 -6.00 9.20
CA SER A 42 6.40 -6.03 8.72
C SER A 42 5.68 -4.72 8.98
N SER A 43 5.77 -4.17 10.19
CA SER A 43 5.14 -2.88 10.50
C SER A 43 5.74 -1.73 9.71
N THR A 44 7.06 -1.72 9.56
CA THR A 44 7.77 -0.69 8.81
C THR A 44 7.43 -0.77 7.33
N PHE A 45 7.38 -1.98 6.77
CA PHE A 45 6.98 -2.23 5.40
C PHE A 45 5.54 -1.76 5.15
N HIS A 46 4.60 -2.11 6.02
CA HIS A 46 3.21 -1.65 5.91
C HIS A 46 3.09 -0.13 5.97
N SER A 47 3.77 0.51 6.93
CA SER A 47 3.79 1.98 7.05
C SER A 47 4.39 2.64 5.79
N THR A 48 5.49 2.10 5.29
CA THR A 48 6.17 2.60 4.09
C THR A 48 5.30 2.49 2.85
N ILE A 49 4.72 1.32 2.59
CA ILE A 49 3.83 1.13 1.45
C ILE A 49 2.61 2.04 1.61
N LYS A 50 2.01 2.11 2.80
CA LYS A 50 0.91 3.03 3.05
C LYS A 50 1.29 4.47 2.72
N LYS A 51 2.49 4.94 3.09
CA LYS A 51 2.97 6.31 2.82
C LYS A 51 3.24 6.57 1.34
N ILE A 52 3.91 5.64 0.64
CA ILE A 52 4.16 5.72 -0.82
C ILE A 52 2.84 5.78 -1.59
N PHE A 53 1.92 4.91 -1.20
CA PHE A 53 0.60 4.78 -1.77
C PHE A 53 -0.46 5.47 -0.90
N SER A 54 -0.09 6.53 -0.20
CA SER A 54 -1.03 7.52 0.33
C SER A 54 -0.47 8.86 -0.09
N THR A 55 -0.42 9.11 -1.40
CA THR A 55 -0.38 10.48 -1.86
C THR A 55 -1.65 11.15 -1.35
N GLU A 56 -1.52 11.82 -0.22
CA GLU A 56 -2.57 12.58 0.50
C GLU A 56 -3.31 13.60 -0.37
N ASN A 57 -2.87 13.82 -1.61
CA ASN A 57 -3.37 14.90 -2.46
C ASN A 57 -4.48 14.50 -3.45
N ASN A 58 -4.72 13.21 -3.68
CA ASN A 58 -5.67 12.79 -4.74
C ASN A 58 -6.74 11.83 -4.22
N THR A 59 -7.48 12.24 -3.19
CA THR A 59 -8.67 11.53 -2.68
C THR A 59 -9.88 11.74 -3.58
N PHE A 60 -9.75 11.57 -4.90
CA PHE A 60 -10.90 11.64 -5.79
C PHE A 60 -10.99 10.45 -6.73
N ILE A 61 -12.21 10.13 -7.13
CA ILE A 61 -12.48 9.19 -8.23
C ILE A 61 -13.23 9.92 -9.33
N THR A 62 -12.97 9.53 -10.57
CA THR A 62 -13.74 9.97 -11.72
C THR A 62 -14.79 8.91 -12.02
N ILE A 63 -16.05 9.32 -12.07
CA ILE A 63 -17.18 8.45 -12.33
C ILE A 63 -17.73 8.73 -13.72
N ALA A 64 -18.00 7.68 -14.49
CA ALA A 64 -18.63 7.74 -15.79
C ALA A 64 -19.85 6.80 -15.83
N PRO A 65 -20.83 7.06 -16.72
CA PRO A 65 -21.91 6.11 -16.94
C PRO A 65 -21.33 4.78 -17.45
N LYS A 66 -21.91 3.66 -17.02
CA LYS A 66 -21.52 2.34 -17.51
C LYS A 66 -22.14 2.14 -18.89
N GLU A 67 -21.34 2.33 -19.92
CA GLU A 67 -21.74 2.00 -21.29
C GLU A 67 -21.90 0.47 -21.40
N MET A 68 -23.06 0.01 -21.88
CA MET A 68 -23.23 -1.38 -22.32
C MET A 68 -22.92 -1.44 -23.81
N ASP A 69 -21.68 -1.79 -24.15
CA ASP A 69 -21.32 -2.16 -25.51
C ASP A 69 -21.89 -3.55 -25.81
N ILE A 70 -23.07 -3.60 -26.43
CA ILE A 70 -23.53 -4.81 -27.12
C ILE A 70 -23.13 -4.64 -28.58
N ALA A 71 -21.89 -5.06 -28.89
CA ALA A 71 -21.27 -5.45 -30.17
C ALA A 71 -21.60 -4.70 -31.49
N MET A 72 -22.80 -4.15 -31.74
CA MET A 72 -23.17 -3.31 -32.89
C MET A 72 -24.30 -2.28 -32.63
N PHE A 73 -24.89 -2.19 -31.41
CA PHE A 73 -25.98 -1.25 -31.12
C PHE A 73 -25.71 -0.42 -29.85
N LYS A 74 -25.55 0.90 -30.00
CA LYS A 74 -25.57 1.86 -28.87
C LYS A 74 -27.01 2.10 -28.43
N ILE A 75 -27.51 1.31 -27.48
CA ILE A 75 -28.83 1.54 -26.89
C ILE A 75 -28.68 2.50 -25.71
N ASN A 76 -28.95 3.78 -25.94
CA ASN A 76 -29.14 4.77 -24.87
C ASN A 76 -30.49 4.49 -24.20
N THR A 77 -30.50 3.85 -23.03
CA THR A 77 -31.73 3.62 -22.27
C THR A 77 -32.08 4.86 -21.42
N PRO A 78 -33.38 5.21 -21.22
CA PRO A 78 -33.77 6.39 -20.46
C PRO A 78 -33.55 6.22 -18.95
N SER A 79 -33.31 7.36 -18.31
CA SER A 79 -32.74 7.58 -17.00
C SER A 79 -33.77 7.59 -15.85
N LEU A 80 -34.02 6.43 -15.24
CA LEU A 80 -34.63 6.43 -13.90
C LEU A 80 -33.82 5.70 -12.83
N LEU A 81 -32.94 4.76 -13.20
CA LEU A 81 -32.26 3.85 -12.24
C LEU A 81 -30.86 3.40 -12.72
N GLY A 82 -30.02 4.33 -13.19
CA GLY A 82 -28.57 4.06 -13.38
C GLY A 82 -28.16 3.35 -14.68
N LYS A 83 -28.83 3.64 -15.80
CA LYS A 83 -28.43 3.18 -17.15
C LYS A 83 -28.64 4.26 -18.22
N GLY A 84 -28.03 5.44 -18.04
CA GLY A 84 -28.13 6.57 -18.97
C GLY A 84 -27.09 7.65 -18.68
N SER A 85 -27.14 8.76 -19.44
CA SER A 85 -26.29 9.94 -19.25
C SER A 85 -26.35 10.45 -17.81
N LEU A 86 -25.23 10.98 -17.30
CA LEU A 86 -25.16 11.59 -15.97
C LEU A 86 -26.11 12.79 -15.88
N SER A 87 -26.83 12.90 -14.75
CA SER A 87 -27.83 13.94 -14.51
C SER A 87 -27.54 14.77 -13.26
N GLU A 88 -28.18 15.94 -13.13
CA GLU A 88 -28.08 16.78 -11.93
C GLU A 88 -28.57 16.06 -10.67
N LYS A 89 -29.54 15.14 -10.79
CA LYS A 89 -29.99 14.31 -9.67
C LYS A 89 -28.87 13.42 -9.13
N ASP A 90 -27.99 12.95 -10.01
CA ASP A 90 -26.83 12.13 -9.61
C ASP A 90 -25.79 12.99 -8.90
N LEU A 91 -25.61 14.25 -9.33
CA LEU A 91 -24.75 15.23 -8.68
C LEU A 91 -25.24 15.52 -7.25
N GLU A 92 -26.53 15.80 -7.08
CA GLU A 92 -27.15 16.03 -5.77
C GLU A 92 -27.02 14.81 -4.85
N TYR A 93 -27.27 13.61 -5.39
CA TYR A 93 -27.09 12.37 -4.66
C TYR A 93 -25.65 12.22 -4.17
N LEU A 94 -24.65 12.36 -5.05
CA LEU A 94 -23.24 12.22 -4.70
C LEU A 94 -22.80 13.24 -3.65
N LYS A 95 -23.30 14.48 -3.72
CA LYS A 95 -23.08 15.52 -2.70
C LYS A 95 -23.66 15.16 -1.34
N SER A 96 -24.72 14.35 -1.29
CA SER A 96 -25.37 13.92 -0.05
C SER A 96 -24.70 12.73 0.65
N VAL A 97 -23.74 12.05 0.00
CA VAL A 97 -23.11 10.85 0.54
C VAL A 97 -22.10 11.21 1.64
N ASP A 98 -22.28 10.64 2.83
CA ASP A 98 -21.35 10.82 3.95
C ASP A 98 -19.92 10.35 3.59
N GLY A 99 -18.95 11.25 3.73
CA GLY A 99 -17.55 11.05 3.36
C GLY A 99 -17.14 11.73 2.05
N VAL A 100 -18.08 12.22 1.25
CA VAL A 100 -17.81 13.09 0.09
C VAL A 100 -17.59 14.53 0.56
N THR A 101 -16.53 15.17 0.06
CA THR A 101 -16.21 16.58 0.36
C THR A 101 -16.68 17.51 -0.75
N THR A 102 -16.35 17.18 -1.99
CA THR A 102 -16.64 18.00 -3.17
C THR A 102 -17.03 17.10 -4.33
N VAL A 103 -17.98 17.57 -5.15
CA VAL A 103 -18.35 16.90 -6.40
C VAL A 103 -18.24 17.92 -7.52
N SER A 104 -17.41 17.62 -8.52
CA SER A 104 -17.12 18.49 -9.64
C SER A 104 -17.51 17.80 -10.96
N PRO A 105 -18.55 18.27 -11.66
CA PRO A 105 -18.94 17.74 -12.96
C PRO A 105 -17.98 18.21 -14.06
N THR A 106 -17.76 17.33 -15.04
CA THR A 106 -17.04 17.65 -16.28
C THR A 106 -18.02 17.60 -17.45
N TYR A 107 -18.22 18.74 -18.08
CA TYR A 107 -19.05 18.86 -19.26
C TYR A 107 -18.24 18.67 -20.54
N ASN A 108 -18.84 18.05 -21.55
CA ASN A 108 -18.31 17.93 -22.89
C ASN A 108 -19.18 18.75 -23.85
N LEU A 109 -18.56 19.36 -24.84
CA LEU A 109 -19.27 19.96 -25.97
C LEU A 109 -19.48 18.89 -27.05
N ASP A 110 -20.74 18.69 -27.46
CA ASP A 110 -21.08 17.69 -28.48
C ASP A 110 -20.85 18.22 -29.91
N ALA A 111 -19.68 18.81 -30.15
CA ALA A 111 -19.25 19.31 -31.44
C ALA A 111 -17.84 18.79 -31.77
N PRO A 112 -17.59 18.37 -33.02
CA PRO A 112 -16.24 18.04 -33.45
C PRO A 112 -15.35 19.29 -33.38
N ALA A 113 -14.11 19.15 -32.93
CA ALA A 113 -13.18 20.25 -32.87
C ALA A 113 -11.79 19.85 -33.39
N HIS A 114 -11.16 20.79 -34.07
CA HIS A 114 -9.83 20.66 -34.64
C HIS A 114 -8.94 21.79 -34.13
N LEU A 115 -7.77 21.45 -33.60
CA LEU A 115 -6.78 22.41 -33.13
C LEU A 115 -5.56 22.34 -34.04
N SER A 116 -5.13 23.48 -34.55
CA SER A 116 -3.94 23.61 -35.39
C SER A 116 -3.04 24.76 -34.94
N GLY A 117 -1.76 24.71 -35.29
CA GLY A 117 -0.81 25.77 -34.97
C GLY A 117 0.60 25.42 -35.38
N LYS A 118 1.57 26.20 -34.90
CA LYS A 118 3.00 25.97 -35.16
C LYS A 118 3.76 25.71 -33.88
N LEU A 119 4.58 24.66 -33.88
CA LEU A 119 5.60 24.38 -32.87
C LEU A 119 6.92 24.16 -33.61
N PHE A 120 7.98 24.88 -33.23
CA PHE A 120 9.29 24.78 -33.91
C PHE A 120 9.21 24.93 -35.44
N ASP A 121 8.43 25.91 -35.91
CA ASP A 121 8.17 26.20 -37.34
C ASP A 121 7.48 25.09 -38.15
N MET A 122 7.14 23.96 -37.52
CA MET A 122 6.33 22.91 -38.12
C MET A 122 4.85 23.13 -37.82
N GLY A 123 4.00 22.87 -38.82
CA GLY A 123 2.55 22.86 -38.66
C GLY A 123 2.10 21.60 -37.91
N TYR A 124 1.25 21.79 -36.90
CA TYR A 124 0.61 20.71 -36.16
C TYR A 124 -0.91 20.87 -36.23
N GLY A 125 -1.61 19.75 -36.32
CA GLY A 125 -3.07 19.67 -36.31
C GLY A 125 -3.50 18.42 -35.54
N THR A 126 -4.53 18.55 -34.70
CA THR A 126 -5.07 17.42 -33.96
C THR A 126 -6.57 17.60 -33.74
N ASP A 127 -7.30 16.49 -33.81
CA ASP A 127 -8.72 16.46 -33.47
C ASP A 127 -8.86 16.24 -31.96
N LEU A 128 -9.73 17.01 -31.33
CA LEU A 128 -9.88 16.99 -29.88
C LEU A 128 -11.32 17.27 -29.45
N SER A 129 -11.61 17.01 -28.18
CA SER A 129 -12.87 17.39 -27.54
C SER A 129 -12.70 18.63 -26.66
N LEU A 130 -13.78 19.37 -26.44
CA LEU A 130 -13.79 20.52 -25.55
C LEU A 130 -14.50 20.17 -24.25
N PHE A 131 -13.80 20.35 -23.13
CA PHE A 131 -14.27 20.03 -21.80
C PHE A 131 -14.43 21.28 -20.95
N GLY A 132 -15.41 21.26 -20.05
CA GLY A 132 -15.76 22.34 -19.15
C GLY A 132 -15.75 21.85 -17.72
N GLU A 133 -14.89 22.42 -16.88
CA GLU A 133 -14.80 22.09 -15.46
C GLU A 133 -14.88 23.36 -14.60
N GLU A 134 -15.52 23.25 -13.45
CA GLU A 134 -15.55 24.29 -12.43
C GLU A 134 -14.35 24.10 -11.48
N ARG A 135 -13.17 24.55 -11.90
CA ARG A 135 -11.96 24.56 -11.06
C ARG A 135 -11.38 25.98 -10.96
N PRO A 136 -10.83 26.35 -9.79
CA PRO A 136 -10.10 27.61 -9.62
C PRO A 136 -8.70 27.46 -10.25
N PHE A 137 -8.63 27.40 -11.57
CA PHE A 137 -7.34 27.39 -12.24
C PHE A 137 -6.73 28.79 -12.18
N GLU A 138 -5.53 28.92 -11.63
CA GLU A 138 -4.80 30.19 -11.62
C GLU A 138 -4.59 30.70 -13.06
N GLY A 139 -4.99 31.95 -13.32
CA GLY A 139 -4.83 32.60 -14.62
C GLY A 139 -5.92 32.29 -15.66
N LEU A 140 -6.90 31.42 -15.35
CA LEU A 140 -8.14 31.34 -16.12
C LEU A 140 -9.07 32.50 -15.72
N TRP A 141 -9.64 33.11 -16.75
CA TRP A 141 -10.57 34.23 -16.69
C TRP A 141 -11.79 33.74 -17.44
N TYR A 142 -12.96 34.05 -16.89
CA TYR A 142 -14.22 33.78 -17.54
C TYR A 142 -14.26 34.61 -18.83
N SER A 143 -14.31 33.92 -19.97
CA SER A 143 -14.43 34.59 -21.24
C SER A 143 -15.81 35.23 -21.33
N LYS A 144 -15.88 36.53 -21.61
CA LYS A 144 -17.15 37.21 -21.87
C LYS A 144 -17.86 36.54 -23.05
N LYS A 145 -19.19 36.67 -23.11
CA LYS A 145 -19.97 36.22 -24.26
C LYS A 145 -19.41 36.88 -25.54
N ASN A 146 -19.18 36.08 -26.60
CA ASN A 146 -18.59 36.48 -27.90
C ASN A 146 -17.08 36.78 -27.95
N THR A 147 -16.25 36.16 -27.13
CA THR A 147 -14.79 36.25 -27.29
C THR A 147 -14.28 35.37 -28.43
N THR A 148 -13.44 35.94 -29.29
CA THR A 148 -12.71 35.21 -30.35
C THR A 148 -11.44 34.52 -29.85
N GLU A 149 -11.05 34.79 -28.60
CA GLU A 149 -9.89 34.19 -27.95
C GLU A 149 -10.32 33.52 -26.63
N ILE A 150 -9.90 32.27 -26.42
CA ILE A 150 -10.17 31.49 -25.22
C ILE A 150 -8.87 31.01 -24.60
N ARG A 151 -8.88 30.78 -23.28
CA ARG A 151 -7.74 30.20 -22.57
C ARG A 151 -8.08 28.80 -22.09
N ALA A 152 -7.14 27.87 -22.28
CA ALA A 152 -7.35 26.45 -22.05
C ALA A 152 -6.19 25.80 -21.30
N ILE A 153 -6.50 24.66 -20.69
CA ILE A 153 -5.53 23.73 -20.11
C ILE A 153 -5.53 22.43 -20.91
N VAL A 154 -4.35 21.85 -21.06
CA VAL A 154 -4.13 20.57 -21.73
C VAL A 154 -3.63 19.52 -20.76
N SER A 155 -3.82 18.25 -21.10
CA SER A 155 -3.31 17.15 -20.29
C SER A 155 -1.79 17.03 -20.37
N SER A 156 -1.12 16.83 -19.23
CA SER A 156 0.31 16.49 -19.19
C SER A 156 0.61 15.21 -19.97
N LYS A 157 -0.35 14.29 -20.08
CA LYS A 157 -0.19 13.04 -20.84
C LYS A 157 0.05 13.26 -22.33
N LEU A 158 -0.44 14.37 -22.91
CA LEU A 158 -0.12 14.75 -24.30
C LEU A 158 1.37 15.10 -24.45
N LEU A 159 1.92 15.78 -23.45
CA LEU A 159 3.35 16.12 -23.39
C LEU A 159 4.19 14.83 -23.29
N ASP A 160 3.75 13.89 -22.45
CA ASP A 160 4.43 12.61 -22.26
C ASP A 160 4.48 11.82 -23.57
N ILE A 161 3.35 11.67 -24.28
CA ILE A 161 3.30 10.96 -25.56
C ILE A 161 4.16 11.63 -26.62
N TYR A 162 4.13 12.96 -26.70
CA TYR A 162 5.02 13.68 -27.59
C TYR A 162 6.48 13.36 -27.27
N ASN A 163 6.87 13.45 -26.00
CA ASN A 163 8.26 13.26 -25.56
C ASN A 163 8.75 11.81 -25.63
N SER A 164 7.86 10.84 -25.42
CA SER A 164 8.21 9.41 -25.39
C SER A 164 8.20 8.79 -26.78
N SER A 165 7.32 9.26 -27.66
CA SER A 165 7.02 8.56 -28.91
C SER A 165 7.30 9.42 -30.14
N PHE A 166 6.81 10.65 -30.17
CA PHE A 166 6.90 11.48 -31.38
C PHE A 166 8.27 12.15 -31.54
N ALA A 167 8.78 12.77 -30.48
CA ALA A 167 10.02 13.52 -30.53
C ALA A 167 11.25 12.66 -30.85
N PRO A 168 11.46 11.49 -30.21
CA PRO A 168 12.59 10.62 -30.55
C PRO A 168 12.51 10.06 -31.98
N ALA A 169 11.30 9.82 -32.50
CA ALA A 169 11.11 9.26 -33.83
C ALA A 169 11.38 10.26 -34.97
N ASN A 170 11.37 11.56 -34.67
CA ASN A 170 11.54 12.64 -35.65
C ASN A 170 12.74 13.55 -35.32
N ASP A 171 13.63 13.11 -34.42
CA ASP A 171 14.78 13.88 -33.93
C ASP A 171 14.43 15.30 -33.43
N LEU A 172 13.25 15.42 -32.80
CA LEU A 172 12.75 16.69 -32.28
C LEU A 172 13.15 16.91 -30.81
N PRO A 173 13.28 18.17 -30.37
CA PRO A 173 13.52 18.47 -28.96
C PRO A 173 12.31 18.07 -28.10
N LYS A 174 12.59 17.61 -26.88
CA LYS A 174 11.53 17.37 -25.89
C LYS A 174 10.84 18.66 -25.51
N LEU A 175 9.52 18.61 -25.40
CA LEU A 175 8.71 19.70 -24.89
C LEU A 175 8.69 19.67 -23.36
N THR A 176 8.61 20.86 -22.77
CA THR A 176 8.33 21.05 -21.34
C THR A 176 7.04 21.85 -21.20
N GLU A 177 6.40 21.81 -20.03
CA GLU A 177 5.17 22.59 -19.76
C GLU A 177 5.36 24.08 -20.07
N LYS A 178 6.53 24.64 -19.73
CA LYS A 178 6.90 26.03 -19.99
C LYS A 178 6.89 26.40 -21.47
N VAL A 179 7.14 25.44 -22.37
CA VAL A 179 7.14 25.70 -23.83
C VAL A 179 5.71 25.76 -24.38
N LEU A 180 4.77 25.05 -23.76
CA LEU A 180 3.36 25.04 -24.13
C LEU A 180 2.60 26.24 -23.57
N ILE A 181 2.90 26.65 -22.33
CA ILE A 181 2.25 27.79 -21.68
C ILE A 181 2.53 29.08 -22.48
N GLY A 182 1.47 29.83 -22.78
CA GLY A 182 1.49 31.06 -23.58
C GLY A 182 1.39 30.84 -25.09
N ARG A 183 1.45 29.59 -25.58
CA ARG A 183 1.31 29.30 -27.01
C ARG A 183 -0.12 29.48 -27.47
N LYS A 184 -0.25 30.02 -28.69
CA LYS A 184 -1.52 30.27 -29.36
C LYS A 184 -1.74 29.28 -30.49
N PHE A 185 -2.94 28.73 -30.54
CA PHE A 185 -3.40 27.78 -31.54
C PHE A 185 -4.71 28.26 -32.17
N ASP A 186 -4.99 27.79 -33.37
CA ASP A 186 -6.23 27.96 -34.09
C ASP A 186 -7.15 26.79 -33.79
N LEU A 187 -8.27 27.07 -33.13
CA LEU A 187 -9.32 26.10 -32.83
C LEU A 187 -10.48 26.31 -33.78
N VAL A 188 -10.86 25.26 -34.50
CA VAL A 188 -12.06 25.24 -35.34
C VAL A 188 -13.05 24.28 -34.72
N ILE A 189 -14.21 24.80 -34.32
CA ILE A 189 -15.33 24.04 -33.74
C ILE A 189 -16.37 23.77 -34.83
N GLY A 190 -16.96 22.59 -34.82
CA GLY A 190 -17.85 22.11 -35.88
C GLY A 190 -17.12 21.40 -37.00
N MET A 191 -15.81 21.12 -36.87
CA MET A 191 -15.03 20.39 -37.87
C MET A 191 -13.95 19.55 -37.19
N ASN A 192 -13.76 18.32 -37.66
CA ASN A 192 -12.61 17.46 -37.39
C ASN A 192 -12.24 16.68 -38.66
N SER A 193 -11.20 15.84 -38.61
CA SER A 193 -10.75 15.09 -39.80
C SER A 193 -11.77 14.05 -40.31
N PHE A 194 -12.81 13.72 -39.52
CA PHE A 194 -13.79 12.68 -39.84
C PHE A 194 -15.17 13.21 -40.21
N SER A 195 -15.50 14.44 -39.80
CA SER A 195 -16.84 15.02 -39.88
C SER A 195 -16.77 16.55 -39.86
N SER A 196 -17.67 17.18 -40.62
CA SER A 196 -17.82 18.63 -40.65
C SER A 196 -19.30 18.98 -40.56
N ASN A 197 -19.63 19.91 -39.66
CA ASN A 197 -20.95 20.48 -39.53
C ASN A 197 -21.13 21.66 -40.51
N GLU A 198 -22.37 21.98 -40.87
CA GLU A 198 -22.66 23.12 -41.77
C GLU A 198 -22.18 24.47 -41.24
N LYS A 199 -22.06 24.60 -39.92
CA LYS A 199 -21.57 25.81 -39.23
C LYS A 199 -20.27 25.52 -38.50
N THR A 200 -19.19 26.13 -38.97
CA THR A 200 -17.90 26.10 -38.29
C THR A 200 -17.62 27.44 -37.61
N HIS A 201 -16.95 27.39 -36.48
CA HIS A 201 -16.56 28.58 -35.71
C HIS A 201 -15.07 28.52 -35.40
N SER A 202 -14.33 29.53 -35.85
CA SER A 202 -12.89 29.64 -35.62
C SER A 202 -12.59 30.55 -34.45
N MET A 203 -11.69 30.11 -33.57
CA MET A 203 -11.30 30.78 -32.34
C MET A 203 -9.79 30.65 -32.12
N LYS A 204 -9.17 31.63 -31.47
CA LYS A 204 -7.79 31.50 -30.98
C LYS A 204 -7.79 30.88 -29.58
N VAL A 205 -7.02 29.83 -29.36
CA VAL A 205 -6.80 29.22 -28.05
C VAL A 205 -5.42 29.61 -27.55
N THR A 206 -5.32 30.14 -26.32
CA THR A 206 -4.04 30.25 -25.61
C THR A 206 -3.96 29.19 -24.53
N ILE A 207 -2.92 28.35 -24.56
CA ILE A 207 -2.65 27.39 -23.49
C ILE A 207 -2.07 28.15 -22.30
N ILE A 208 -2.65 27.98 -21.11
CA ILE A 208 -2.14 28.65 -19.91
C ILE A 208 -1.63 27.72 -18.83
N GLY A 209 -1.92 26.44 -18.96
CA GLY A 209 -1.51 25.44 -17.99
C GLY A 209 -1.52 24.05 -18.60
N VAL A 210 -0.80 23.18 -17.92
CA VAL A 210 -0.74 21.74 -18.19
C VAL A 210 -1.11 21.06 -16.88
N ASP A 211 -2.07 20.15 -16.90
CA ASP A 211 -2.56 19.48 -15.69
C ASP A 211 -2.67 17.97 -15.97
N LYS A 212 -2.37 17.14 -14.96
CA LYS A 212 -2.47 15.68 -15.06
C LYS A 212 -3.91 15.17 -14.90
N GLU A 213 -4.78 15.98 -14.30
CA GLU A 213 -6.14 15.61 -13.92
C GLU A 213 -7.20 15.98 -14.95
N VAL A 214 -6.83 16.69 -16.01
CA VAL A 214 -7.75 17.01 -17.11
C VAL A 214 -7.82 15.87 -18.14
N PRO A 215 -8.93 15.75 -18.89
CA PRO A 215 -9.08 14.73 -19.93
C PRO A 215 -7.92 14.71 -20.93
N PHE A 216 -7.51 13.50 -21.31
CA PHE A 216 -6.31 13.28 -22.12
C PHE A 216 -6.38 13.90 -23.53
N LEU A 217 -7.45 13.63 -24.28
CA LEU A 217 -7.64 14.11 -25.66
C LEU A 217 -8.63 15.28 -25.70
N GLY A 218 -8.24 16.41 -25.12
CA GLY A 218 -9.07 17.61 -25.16
C GLY A 218 -8.46 18.88 -24.60
N LEU A 219 -9.21 19.97 -24.77
CA LEU A 219 -8.96 21.25 -24.13
C LEU A 219 -9.94 21.42 -22.99
N THR A 220 -9.43 21.70 -21.80
CA THR A 220 -10.26 22.00 -20.62
C THR A 220 -10.37 23.50 -20.43
N LEU A 221 -11.61 23.96 -20.31
CA LEU A 221 -12.02 25.36 -20.19
C LEU A 221 -12.84 25.52 -18.90
N PRO A 222 -13.06 26.76 -18.42
CA PRO A 222 -14.06 27.01 -17.38
C PRO A 222 -15.43 26.60 -17.92
N GLU A 223 -16.23 25.95 -17.09
CA GLU A 223 -17.58 25.52 -17.45
C GLU A 223 -18.41 26.64 -18.08
N ALA A 224 -18.39 27.85 -17.51
CA ALA A 224 -19.14 28.99 -18.04
C ALA A 224 -18.65 29.41 -19.45
N THR A 225 -17.35 29.29 -19.74
CA THR A 225 -16.81 29.55 -21.08
C THR A 225 -17.29 28.49 -22.07
N LEU A 226 -17.30 27.21 -21.68
CA LEU A 226 -17.82 26.14 -22.53
C LEU A 226 -19.31 26.34 -22.83
N LYS A 227 -20.11 26.71 -21.81
CA LYS A 227 -21.54 27.00 -21.96
C LYS A 227 -21.79 28.20 -22.89
N ASN A 228 -20.97 29.25 -22.81
CA ASN A 228 -21.05 30.38 -23.74
C ASN A 228 -20.73 29.96 -25.18
N ILE A 229 -19.71 29.13 -25.40
CA ILE A 229 -19.36 28.60 -26.72
C ILE A 229 -20.52 27.76 -27.27
N ALA A 230 -21.06 26.86 -26.45
CA ALA A 230 -22.22 26.02 -26.77
C ALA A 230 -23.43 26.83 -27.24
N GLU A 231 -23.75 27.93 -26.53
CA GLU A 231 -24.84 28.83 -26.90
C GLU A 231 -24.59 29.53 -28.25
N ILE A 232 -23.36 29.98 -28.50
CA ILE A 232 -22.98 30.64 -29.77
C ILE A 232 -23.12 29.69 -30.96
N ILE A 233 -22.66 28.46 -30.82
CA ILE A 233 -22.67 27.48 -31.93
C ILE A 233 -24.01 26.76 -32.08
N GLY A 234 -24.90 26.84 -31.07
CA GLY A 234 -26.19 26.16 -31.06
C GLY A 234 -26.10 24.66 -30.77
N THR A 235 -25.05 24.21 -30.08
CA THR A 235 -24.83 22.80 -29.74
C THR A 235 -24.89 22.63 -28.22
N PRO A 236 -25.60 21.61 -27.69
CA PRO A 236 -25.68 21.38 -26.26
C PRO A 236 -24.33 20.93 -25.65
N THR A 237 -24.23 21.09 -24.33
CA THR A 237 -23.18 20.44 -23.52
C THR A 237 -23.78 19.25 -22.78
N THR A 238 -23.02 18.17 -22.66
CA THR A 238 -23.43 16.96 -21.94
C THR A 238 -22.48 16.68 -20.78
N MET A 239 -23.01 16.13 -19.68
CA MET A 239 -22.18 15.74 -18.54
C MET A 239 -21.48 14.41 -18.86
N SER A 240 -20.15 14.47 -19.02
CA SER A 240 -19.34 13.32 -19.45
C SER A 240 -18.89 12.45 -18.29
N ASN A 241 -18.43 13.08 -17.21
CA ASN A 241 -17.95 12.41 -16.01
C ASN A 241 -18.12 13.33 -14.79
N ILE A 242 -18.04 12.76 -13.60
CA ILE A 242 -18.09 13.48 -12.32
C ILE A 242 -16.86 13.11 -11.51
N LYS A 243 -16.10 14.10 -11.06
CA LYS A 243 -15.03 13.90 -10.07
C LYS A 243 -15.60 14.04 -8.67
N VAL A 244 -15.47 12.99 -7.87
CA VAL A 244 -15.93 12.97 -6.48
C VAL A 244 -14.73 12.94 -5.56
N TYR A 245 -14.58 13.98 -4.75
CA TYR A 245 -13.53 14.13 -3.75
C TYR A 245 -14.01 13.60 -2.39
N PHE A 246 -13.13 12.95 -1.66
CA PHE A 246 -13.40 12.28 -0.40
C PHE A 246 -12.59 12.86 0.74
N ARG A 247 -13.12 12.76 1.96
CA ARG A 247 -12.45 13.18 3.19
C ARG A 247 -11.23 12.30 3.51
N SER A 248 -11.30 11.01 3.18
CA SER A 248 -10.25 10.04 3.47
C SER A 248 -10.19 8.93 2.41
N SER A 249 -9.05 8.25 2.32
CA SER A 249 -8.88 7.07 1.45
C SER A 249 -9.81 5.91 1.86
N SER A 250 -10.17 5.79 3.14
CA SER A 250 -11.16 4.82 3.61
C SER A 250 -12.57 5.13 3.11
N ASP A 251 -12.97 6.40 3.10
CA ASP A 251 -14.26 6.83 2.56
C ASP A 251 -14.32 6.56 1.06
N MET A 252 -13.24 6.86 0.33
CA MET A 252 -13.12 6.55 -1.09
C MET A 252 -13.39 5.06 -1.37
N LEU A 253 -12.77 4.13 -0.63
CA LEU A 253 -12.98 2.69 -0.81
C LEU A 253 -14.42 2.28 -0.50
N ARG A 254 -14.99 2.75 0.62
CA ARG A 254 -16.37 2.45 1.02
C ARG A 254 -17.39 2.96 -0.01
N ILE A 255 -17.20 4.19 -0.47
CA ILE A 255 -18.15 4.89 -1.35
C ILE A 255 -17.99 4.44 -2.81
N SER A 256 -16.78 4.12 -3.25
CA SER A 256 -16.55 3.54 -4.59
C SER A 256 -17.37 2.26 -4.82
N GLU A 257 -17.44 1.36 -3.84
CA GLU A 257 -18.29 0.16 -3.92
C GLU A 257 -19.79 0.52 -4.03
N ILE A 258 -20.26 1.54 -3.31
CA ILE A 258 -21.65 2.01 -3.37
C ILE A 258 -21.96 2.57 -4.77
N ILE A 259 -21.04 3.35 -5.32
CA ILE A 259 -21.15 3.96 -6.66
C ILE A 259 -21.18 2.87 -7.75
N GLU A 260 -20.29 1.87 -7.67
CA GLU A 260 -20.27 0.73 -8.61
C GLU A 260 -21.57 -0.09 -8.53
N ARG A 261 -22.08 -0.37 -7.31
CA ARG A 261 -23.36 -1.08 -7.12
C ARG A 261 -24.56 -0.33 -7.68
N LYS A 262 -24.48 1.01 -7.75
CA LYS A 262 -25.51 1.87 -8.37
C LYS A 262 -25.47 1.86 -9.90
N GLY A 263 -24.50 1.18 -10.51
CA GLY A 263 -24.39 1.00 -11.96
C GLY A 263 -23.43 1.97 -12.64
N TYR A 264 -22.68 2.77 -11.88
CA TYR A 264 -21.65 3.64 -12.44
C TYR A 264 -20.32 2.90 -12.64
N ARG A 265 -19.53 3.36 -13.61
CA ARG A 265 -18.16 2.91 -13.80
C ARG A 265 -17.21 3.92 -13.17
N ILE A 266 -16.26 3.43 -12.39
CA ILE A 266 -15.12 4.23 -11.97
C ILE A 266 -14.12 4.21 -13.12
N VAL A 267 -13.81 5.39 -13.66
CA VAL A 267 -12.80 5.53 -14.70
C VAL A 267 -11.45 5.36 -14.00
N GLU A 268 -10.69 4.35 -14.44
CA GLU A 268 -9.35 4.06 -13.94
C GLU A 268 -8.52 5.33 -13.91
N ASN A 269 -8.35 5.86 -12.70
CA ASN A 269 -7.38 6.89 -12.39
C ASN A 269 -6.11 6.17 -11.88
N GLU A 270 -4.99 6.86 -11.73
CA GLU A 270 -3.80 6.30 -11.07
C GLU A 270 -4.14 5.69 -9.69
N ASN A 271 -5.26 6.10 -9.10
CA ASN A 271 -5.88 5.59 -7.88
C ASN A 271 -6.40 4.13 -7.93
N ASP A 272 -6.59 3.49 -9.10
CA ASP A 272 -6.96 2.05 -9.14
C ASP A 272 -5.80 1.14 -8.75
N ILE A 273 -4.56 1.59 -8.97
CA ILE A 273 -3.36 0.94 -8.45
C ILE A 273 -3.42 0.92 -6.92
N PHE A 274 -3.93 1.98 -6.28
CA PHE A 274 -4.03 2.08 -4.82
C PHE A 274 -5.08 1.12 -4.25
N ARG A 275 -6.26 1.01 -4.90
CA ARG A 275 -7.30 0.04 -4.51
C ARG A 275 -6.78 -1.39 -4.61
N THR A 276 -6.08 -1.66 -5.70
CA THR A 276 -5.45 -2.95 -5.98
C THR A 276 -4.36 -3.26 -4.95
N ILE A 277 -3.48 -2.29 -4.66
CA ILE A 277 -2.40 -2.43 -3.68
C ILE A 277 -2.95 -2.64 -2.28
N ASN A 278 -3.92 -1.85 -1.80
CA ASN A 278 -4.49 -2.03 -0.47
C ASN A 278 -5.16 -3.41 -0.30
N LYS A 279 -5.86 -3.89 -1.34
CA LYS A 279 -6.42 -5.26 -1.35
C LYS A 279 -5.33 -6.32 -1.25
N TYR A 280 -4.21 -6.14 -1.94
CA TYR A 280 -3.09 -7.08 -1.91
C TYR A 280 -2.20 -6.94 -0.67
N LEU A 281 -2.10 -5.76 -0.05
CA LEU A 281 -1.29 -5.54 1.15
C LEU A 281 -1.72 -6.43 2.30
N SER A 282 -3.03 -6.53 2.53
CA SER A 282 -3.57 -7.45 3.54
C SER A 282 -3.22 -8.93 3.26
N ARG A 283 -2.97 -9.29 2.00
CA ARG A 283 -2.55 -10.63 1.60
C ARG A 283 -1.04 -10.84 1.71
N LEU A 284 -0.26 -9.77 1.52
CA LEU A 284 1.19 -9.79 1.66
C LEU A 284 1.62 -10.10 3.09
N ASP A 285 0.82 -9.70 4.10
CA ASP A 285 1.09 -10.06 5.49
C ASP A 285 1.11 -11.58 5.71
N TYR A 286 0.16 -12.31 5.14
CA TYR A 286 0.16 -13.78 5.21
C TYR A 286 1.36 -14.40 4.49
N LEU A 287 1.76 -13.83 3.34
CA LEU A 287 2.90 -14.30 2.58
C LEU A 287 4.22 -14.09 3.33
N LEU A 288 4.38 -12.94 3.99
CA LEU A 288 5.55 -12.63 4.81
C LEU A 288 5.56 -13.44 6.12
N PHE A 289 4.40 -13.78 6.67
CA PHE A 289 4.28 -14.57 7.89
C PHE A 289 4.59 -16.07 7.69
N LEU A 290 4.33 -16.61 6.50
CA LEU A 290 4.53 -18.04 6.21
C LEU A 290 5.98 -18.55 6.43
N PRO A 291 7.03 -17.93 5.82
CA PRO A 291 8.41 -18.38 6.05
C PRO A 291 8.83 -18.19 7.51
N VAL A 292 8.30 -17.18 8.18
CA VAL A 292 8.54 -16.91 9.60
C VAL A 292 8.00 -18.02 10.48
N ALA A 293 6.73 -18.37 10.28
CA ALA A 293 6.08 -19.44 11.03
C ALA A 293 6.82 -20.76 10.83
N PHE A 294 7.32 -21.02 9.62
CA PHE A 294 8.15 -22.18 9.32
C PHE A 294 9.47 -22.17 10.09
N ILE A 295 10.20 -21.04 10.11
CA ILE A 295 11.46 -20.93 10.86
C ILE A 295 11.22 -21.10 12.38
N LEU A 296 10.16 -20.50 12.91
CA LEU A 296 9.77 -20.67 14.31
C LEU A 296 9.44 -22.14 14.62
N LEU A 297 8.75 -22.84 13.73
CA LEU A 297 8.48 -24.28 13.87
C LEU A 297 9.78 -25.08 13.91
N VAL A 298 10.73 -24.80 13.01
CA VAL A 298 12.07 -25.45 13.01
C VAL A 298 12.80 -25.20 14.33
N ILE A 299 12.76 -23.97 14.85
CA ILE A 299 13.36 -23.63 16.15
C ILE A 299 12.69 -24.42 17.28
N VAL A 300 11.36 -24.51 17.30
CA VAL A 300 10.65 -25.31 18.30
C VAL A 300 11.09 -26.77 18.21
N MET A 301 11.08 -27.39 17.03
CA MET A 301 11.54 -28.77 16.83
C MET A 301 12.98 -28.96 17.32
N PHE A 302 13.86 -28.01 17.05
CA PHE A 302 15.24 -28.02 17.51
C PHE A 302 15.32 -28.01 19.04
N VAL A 303 14.61 -27.10 19.72
CA VAL A 303 14.54 -27.03 21.19
C VAL A 303 14.03 -28.35 21.77
N GLN A 304 12.97 -28.92 21.20
CA GLN A 304 12.41 -30.19 21.64
C GLN A 304 13.44 -31.32 21.56
N ASN A 305 14.15 -31.40 20.43
CA ASN A 305 15.17 -32.41 20.20
C ASN A 305 16.36 -32.24 21.15
N GLN A 306 16.78 -30.98 21.37
CA GLN A 306 17.86 -30.65 22.28
C GLN A 306 17.54 -31.04 23.73
N ILE A 307 16.32 -30.72 24.22
CA ILE A 307 15.85 -31.15 25.55
C ILE A 307 15.90 -32.67 25.66
N ARG A 308 15.43 -33.39 24.63
CA ARG A 308 15.43 -34.86 24.61
C ARG A 308 16.85 -35.43 24.72
N TYR A 309 17.76 -34.99 23.86
CA TYR A 309 19.15 -35.48 23.89
C TYR A 309 19.84 -35.24 25.22
N MET A 310 19.62 -34.06 25.78
CA MET A 310 20.17 -33.68 27.06
C MET A 310 19.62 -34.54 28.21
N LEU A 311 18.31 -34.78 28.25
CA LEU A 311 17.72 -35.65 29.27
C LEU A 311 18.28 -37.08 29.17
N LEU A 312 18.48 -37.59 27.95
CA LEU A 312 19.11 -38.90 27.73
C LEU A 312 20.56 -38.94 28.21
N TYR A 313 21.36 -37.91 27.88
CA TYR A 313 22.76 -37.82 28.29
C TYR A 313 22.91 -37.75 29.82
N LEU A 314 21.95 -37.12 30.51
CA LEU A 314 22.00 -36.89 31.95
C LEU A 314 21.20 -37.91 32.76
N LYS A 315 20.67 -38.95 32.11
CA LYS A 315 19.86 -39.99 32.76
C LYS A 315 20.56 -40.57 33.99
N LYS A 316 21.85 -40.93 33.86
CA LYS A 316 22.66 -41.50 34.93
C LYS A 316 22.88 -40.51 36.07
N GLU A 317 23.22 -39.26 35.75
CA GLU A 317 23.43 -38.20 36.76
C GLU A 317 22.14 -37.92 37.55
N ILE A 318 21.01 -37.82 36.86
CA ILE A 318 19.68 -37.62 37.46
C ILE A 318 19.31 -38.81 38.36
N GLY A 319 19.59 -40.05 37.91
CA GLY A 319 19.37 -41.26 38.69
C GLY A 319 20.17 -41.27 40.01
N ILE A 320 21.45 -40.91 39.96
CA ILE A 320 22.30 -40.80 41.15
C ILE A 320 21.78 -39.72 42.10
N GLN A 321 21.37 -38.55 41.60
CA GLN A 321 20.77 -37.48 42.41
C GLN A 321 19.50 -37.95 43.13
N MET A 322 18.62 -38.67 42.44
CA MET A 322 17.41 -39.23 43.04
C MET A 322 17.73 -40.31 44.08
N ALA A 323 18.73 -41.17 43.82
CA ALA A 323 19.18 -42.18 44.78
C ALA A 323 19.77 -41.56 46.07
N MET A 324 20.41 -40.39 45.95
CA MET A 324 20.88 -39.60 47.11
C MET A 324 19.74 -38.83 47.82
N GLY A 325 18.48 -39.01 47.42
CA GLY A 325 17.32 -38.44 48.09
C GLY A 325 16.81 -37.10 47.52
N ALA A 326 17.25 -36.68 46.33
CA ALA A 326 16.71 -35.49 45.69
C ALA A 326 15.26 -35.71 45.23
N TYR A 327 14.36 -34.78 45.54
CA TYR A 327 12.97 -34.85 45.09
C TYR A 327 12.84 -34.43 43.61
N TYR A 328 11.85 -34.99 42.91
CA TYR A 328 11.53 -34.62 41.52
C TYR A 328 11.37 -33.11 41.30
N ARG A 329 10.78 -32.43 42.29
CA ARG A 329 10.54 -30.98 42.23
C ARG A 329 11.85 -30.20 42.24
N ASP A 330 12.84 -30.63 43.04
CA ASP A 330 14.13 -29.95 43.14
C ASP A 330 14.87 -30.02 41.79
N ILE A 331 14.86 -31.19 41.15
CA ILE A 331 15.44 -31.38 39.80
C ILE A 331 14.74 -30.48 38.78
N ILE A 332 13.40 -30.50 38.73
CA ILE A 332 12.63 -29.67 37.80
C ILE A 332 12.94 -28.18 37.98
N VAL A 333 13.03 -27.68 39.22
CA VAL A 333 13.32 -26.27 39.51
C VAL A 333 14.72 -25.87 39.04
N ILE A 334 15.73 -26.71 39.27
CA ILE A 334 17.11 -26.49 38.78
C ILE A 334 17.11 -26.28 37.25
N TRP A 335 16.42 -27.16 36.53
CA TRP A 335 16.32 -27.09 35.08
C TRP A 335 15.53 -25.87 34.60
N LEU A 336 14.36 -25.62 35.16
CA LEU A 336 13.53 -24.47 34.79
C LEU A 336 14.28 -23.15 35.02
N TYR A 337 15.02 -23.02 36.12
CA TYR A 337 15.85 -21.84 36.36
C TYR A 337 16.90 -21.65 35.26
N GLN A 338 17.59 -22.73 34.89
CA GLN A 338 18.62 -22.67 33.85
C GLN A 338 18.04 -22.22 32.50
N TYR A 339 16.91 -22.79 32.09
CA TYR A 339 16.22 -22.38 30.86
C TYR A 339 15.69 -20.94 30.93
N ALA A 340 15.01 -20.56 32.02
CA ALA A 340 14.51 -19.21 32.22
C ALA A 340 15.61 -18.15 32.08
N LYS A 341 16.78 -18.39 32.71
CA LYS A 341 17.94 -17.51 32.62
C LYS A 341 18.40 -17.32 31.17
N HIS A 342 18.45 -18.40 30.37
CA HIS A 342 18.90 -18.33 28.98
C HIS A 342 17.84 -17.76 28.03
N ILE A 343 16.55 -17.96 28.33
CA ILE A 343 15.45 -17.29 27.62
C ILE A 343 15.55 -15.78 27.81
N ILE A 344 15.74 -15.30 29.04
CA ILE A 344 15.90 -13.87 29.33
C ILE A 344 17.13 -13.30 28.62
N TYR A 345 18.28 -13.98 28.70
CA TYR A 345 19.47 -13.53 27.98
C TYR A 345 19.28 -13.52 26.47
N GLY A 346 18.67 -14.56 25.91
CA GLY A 346 18.36 -14.62 24.48
C GLY A 346 17.36 -13.55 24.03
N LEU A 347 16.40 -13.18 24.89
CA LEU A 347 15.46 -12.09 24.60
C LEU A 347 16.19 -10.75 24.49
N ILE A 348 17.03 -10.44 25.47
CA ILE A 348 17.79 -9.18 25.51
C ILE A 348 18.78 -9.12 24.34
N THR A 349 19.56 -10.18 24.13
CA THR A 349 20.60 -10.19 23.08
C THR A 349 19.99 -10.31 21.69
N GLY A 350 18.93 -11.09 21.52
CA GLY A 350 18.22 -11.24 20.26
C GLY A 350 17.57 -9.92 19.82
N ALA A 351 16.84 -9.26 20.71
CA ALA A 351 16.25 -7.94 20.44
C ALA A 351 17.35 -6.89 20.16
N GLY A 352 18.42 -6.88 20.95
CA GLY A 352 19.55 -5.96 20.76
C GLY A 352 20.26 -6.15 19.40
N LEU A 353 20.53 -7.38 19.00
CA LEU A 353 21.12 -7.69 17.69
C LEU A 353 20.21 -7.29 16.54
N SER A 354 18.90 -7.52 16.69
CA SER A 354 17.91 -7.18 15.67
C SER A 354 17.79 -5.67 15.49
N PHE A 355 17.72 -4.93 16.61
CA PHE A 355 17.77 -3.47 16.60
C PHE A 355 19.05 -2.93 15.97
N MET A 356 20.21 -3.50 16.31
CA MET A 356 21.49 -3.13 15.73
C MET A 356 21.52 -3.36 14.22
N LEU A 357 21.01 -4.49 13.75
CA LEU A 357 20.94 -4.81 12.33
C LEU A 357 20.03 -3.83 11.57
N ILE A 358 18.84 -3.56 12.10
CA ILE A 358 17.90 -2.58 11.51
C ILE A 358 18.56 -1.21 11.42
N LYS A 359 19.20 -0.76 12.51
CA LYS A 359 19.91 0.53 12.53
C LYS A 359 21.07 0.56 11.53
N LEU A 360 21.80 -0.54 11.37
CA LEU A 360 22.88 -0.65 10.40
C LEU A 360 22.36 -0.59 8.96
N MET A 361 21.25 -1.26 8.66
CA MET A 361 20.59 -1.18 7.35
C MET A 361 20.16 0.26 7.01
N LEU A 362 19.65 1.00 8.01
CA LEU A 362 19.30 2.41 7.84
C LEU A 362 20.54 3.28 7.64
N VAL A 363 21.65 3.06 8.34
CA VAL A 363 22.84 3.90 8.17
C VAL A 363 23.54 3.64 6.82
N SER A 364 23.52 2.41 6.31
CA SER A 364 24.29 2.05 5.11
C SER A 364 23.78 2.64 3.78
N LYS A 365 22.54 3.17 3.71
CA LYS A 365 21.98 3.71 2.44
C LYS A 365 21.19 5.03 2.62
N PRO A 366 21.85 6.13 3.03
CA PRO A 366 21.24 7.44 3.31
C PRO A 366 20.30 7.95 2.22
N ASP A 367 20.66 7.80 0.95
CA ASP A 367 19.91 8.35 -0.20
C ASP A 367 18.91 7.38 -0.82
N SER A 368 18.81 6.16 -0.31
CA SER A 368 17.83 5.22 -0.84
C SER A 368 16.42 5.68 -0.46
N ILE A 369 15.48 5.51 -1.40
CA ILE A 369 14.02 5.64 -1.22
C ILE A 369 13.57 4.99 0.12
N ILE A 370 14.22 3.89 0.48
CA ILE A 370 14.05 3.13 1.72
C ILE A 370 14.31 4.00 2.98
N ASN A 371 15.34 4.84 3.00
CA ASN A 371 15.69 5.65 4.18
C ASN A 371 14.77 6.85 4.41
N LYS A 372 14.29 7.50 3.34
CA LYS A 372 13.33 8.61 3.45
C LYS A 372 11.92 8.13 3.84
N MET A 373 11.66 6.83 3.76
CA MET A 373 10.33 6.24 3.95
C MET A 373 10.18 5.42 5.23
N ILE A 374 11.27 4.94 5.81
CA ILE A 374 11.24 4.18 7.06
C ILE A 374 11.17 5.13 8.27
N GLU A 375 9.96 5.52 8.65
CA GLU A 375 9.67 5.75 10.06
C GLU A 375 9.56 4.36 10.69
N THR A 376 10.63 3.94 11.37
CA THR A 376 10.66 2.62 12.01
C THR A 376 9.62 2.58 13.12
N ASN A 377 8.54 1.83 12.89
CA ASN A 377 7.62 1.48 13.95
C ASN A 377 8.05 0.14 14.54
N TYR A 378 8.64 0.18 15.74
CA TYR A 378 9.17 -0.99 16.43
C TYR A 378 8.08 -1.86 17.08
N ASN A 379 6.81 -1.40 17.15
CA ASN A 379 5.67 -2.11 17.78
C ASN A 379 6.08 -2.92 19.03
N ILE A 380 6.72 -2.24 19.98
CA ILE A 380 7.36 -2.87 21.15
C ILE A 380 6.34 -3.68 21.96
N ASP A 381 5.10 -3.19 22.05
CA ASP A 381 4.02 -3.85 22.78
C ASP A 381 3.71 -5.24 22.23
N ILE A 382 3.58 -5.36 20.91
CA ILE A 382 3.32 -6.64 20.23
C ILE A 382 4.49 -7.60 20.46
N PHE A 383 5.72 -7.09 20.37
CA PHE A 383 6.91 -7.90 20.64
C PHE A 383 6.95 -8.40 22.09
N LEU A 384 6.65 -7.56 23.07
CA LEU A 384 6.64 -7.94 24.49
C LEU A 384 5.54 -8.97 24.79
N ILE A 385 4.34 -8.79 24.25
CA ILE A 385 3.23 -9.73 24.41
C ILE A 385 3.60 -11.10 23.81
N LEU A 386 4.07 -11.13 22.57
CA LEU A 386 4.46 -12.38 21.91
C LEU A 386 5.66 -13.05 22.59
N SER A 387 6.64 -12.27 23.05
CA SER A 387 7.79 -12.78 23.78
C SER A 387 7.39 -13.40 25.12
N LEU A 388 6.44 -12.78 25.82
CA LEU A 388 5.88 -13.31 27.06
C LEU A 388 5.14 -14.63 26.79
N ILE A 389 4.29 -14.68 25.77
CA ILE A 389 3.56 -15.90 25.37
C ILE A 389 4.55 -17.03 25.04
N LEU A 390 5.57 -16.76 24.22
CA LEU A 390 6.59 -17.74 23.86
C LEU A 390 7.40 -18.22 25.06
N THR A 391 7.75 -17.32 25.97
CA THR A 391 8.47 -17.66 27.20
C THR A 391 7.64 -18.55 28.12
N VAL A 392 6.38 -18.18 28.37
CA VAL A 392 5.47 -18.94 29.24
C VAL A 392 5.16 -20.31 28.65
N THR A 393 4.80 -20.37 27.36
CA THR A 393 4.52 -21.64 26.66
C THR A 393 5.75 -22.54 26.59
N GLY A 394 6.93 -21.97 26.31
CA GLY A 394 8.20 -22.69 26.33
C GLY A 394 8.53 -23.27 27.70
N MET A 395 8.37 -22.49 28.77
CA MET A 395 8.59 -22.94 30.15
C MET A 395 7.61 -24.05 30.56
N ILE A 396 6.33 -23.93 30.20
CA ILE A 396 5.32 -24.96 30.43
C ILE A 396 5.70 -26.25 29.68
N TYR A 397 6.12 -26.14 28.43
CA TYR A 397 6.55 -27.29 27.63
C TYR A 397 7.76 -28.00 28.26
N ILE A 398 8.79 -27.24 28.65
CA ILE A 398 9.99 -27.77 29.31
C ILE A 398 9.60 -28.48 30.61
N TYR A 399 8.75 -27.87 31.44
CA TYR A 399 8.24 -28.48 32.66
C TYR A 399 7.59 -29.84 32.40
N PHE A 400 6.65 -29.91 31.46
CA PHE A 400 5.95 -31.16 31.15
C PHE A 400 6.90 -32.22 30.61
N LYS A 401 7.86 -31.82 29.76
CA LYS A 401 8.80 -32.77 29.16
C LYS A 401 9.74 -33.37 30.20
N ILE A 402 10.29 -32.56 31.10
CA ILE A 402 11.15 -33.03 32.20
C ILE A 402 10.33 -33.89 33.17
N ARG A 403 9.13 -33.45 33.55
CA ARG A 403 8.24 -34.21 34.44
C ARG A 403 7.88 -35.57 33.86
N HIS A 404 7.54 -35.63 32.58
CA HIS A 404 7.22 -36.87 31.88
C HIS A 404 8.43 -37.81 31.86
N TYR A 405 9.62 -37.27 31.55
CA TYR A 405 10.87 -38.04 31.55
C TYR A 405 11.19 -38.62 32.93
N LEU A 406 11.11 -37.81 34.00
CA LEU A 406 11.39 -38.25 35.36
C LEU A 406 10.43 -39.35 35.84
N LYS A 407 9.15 -39.28 35.44
CA LYS A 407 8.17 -40.33 35.76
C LYS A 407 8.45 -41.66 35.06
N SER A 408 8.94 -41.64 33.82
CA SER A 408 9.19 -42.85 33.05
C SER A 408 10.53 -43.53 33.38
N SER A 409 11.48 -42.80 33.98
CA SER A 409 12.85 -43.28 34.17
C SER A 409 13.20 -43.73 35.61
N SER A 410 12.33 -43.49 36.60
CA SER A 410 12.60 -43.77 38.01
C SER A 410 12.68 -45.26 38.38
N ILE A 411 12.15 -46.17 37.55
CA ILE A 411 12.23 -47.63 37.78
C ILE A 411 13.30 -48.29 36.89
N ILE A 412 13.58 -47.73 35.70
CA ILE A 412 14.40 -48.37 34.66
C ILE A 412 15.86 -47.86 34.67
N GLY A 413 16.11 -46.65 35.18
CA GLY A 413 17.42 -46.00 35.10
C GLY A 413 18.55 -46.64 35.92
N LEU A 414 18.23 -47.45 36.94
CA LEU A 414 19.19 -48.21 37.74
C LEU A 414 19.38 -49.65 37.26
N MET A 415 18.47 -50.17 36.43
CA MET A 415 18.48 -51.57 35.98
C MET A 415 18.99 -51.78 34.55
N SER A 416 19.09 -50.75 33.71
CA SER A 416 19.72 -50.90 32.38
C SER A 416 21.23 -50.70 32.50
N ASN A 417 21.96 -51.81 32.67
CA ASN A 417 23.42 -51.86 32.78
C ASN A 417 24.10 -52.12 31.42
N ASP A 418 23.49 -51.65 30.33
CA ASP A 418 24.01 -51.74 28.95
C ASP A 418 24.39 -50.35 28.42
#